data_AF-C9R9G6-F1
#
_entry.id   AF-C9R9G6-F1
#
_cell.length_a   1.000
_cell.length_b   1.000
_cell.length_c   1.000
_cell.angle_alpha   90.00
_cell.angle_beta   90.00
_cell.angle_gamma   90.00
#
_symmetry.space_group_name_H-M   'P 1'
#
loop_
_entity.id
_entity.type
_entity.pdbx_description
1 polymer ?
#
loop_
_entity_poly.entity_id
_entity_poly.type
_entity_poly.pdbx_seq_one_letter_code
_entity_poly.pdbx_strand_id
1 'polypeptide(L)'
;MRREPVLVGIAGDSGAGKSTFVRKLQELLGHERVSVIELDGYHSLNRQERKLVGITPLHHRANNLGLFIEHLYRLRSGERVLRPVYDHETGDFSDPVWVEPRPFILVEGLHPFCFKVAADMYDLKIYYDTHQELKIHWKISRDASVRGYTVEQVVKEIRQRQWDIRNFVEPQLAYADLVICLYPVAANSAFHIGVKVKEPVAHSWFKFLHQKVAAKGLVREWVGGREMQVLSFEEEMPCEVVEEMLRGAGPRAEAVLARAAGGVKVTPYQLMLTLLVLRLEELLAERQEVGRRERYAVG
;
A
#
# COMPACT_ATOMS: atom_id res chain seq x y z
N MET A 1 14.76 -19.83 17.30
CA MET A 1 13.56 -18.97 17.21
C MET A 1 13.60 -18.20 15.89
N ARG A 2 12.49 -18.20 15.14
CA ARG A 2 12.35 -17.42 13.90
C ARG A 2 12.29 -15.92 14.25
N ARG A 3 12.89 -15.06 13.43
CA ARG A 3 12.86 -13.59 13.63
C ARG A 3 11.44 -13.10 13.36
N GLU A 4 10.92 -12.21 14.20
CA GLU A 4 9.60 -11.61 13.95
C GLU A 4 9.61 -10.82 12.63
N PRO A 5 8.59 -11.00 11.77
CA PRO A 5 8.48 -10.32 10.50
C PRO A 5 8.11 -8.84 10.67
N VAL A 6 8.43 -8.02 9.67
CA VAL A 6 7.88 -6.67 9.51
C VAL A 6 6.52 -6.78 8.81
N LEU A 7 5.46 -6.37 9.49
CA LEU A 7 4.09 -6.37 8.98
C LEU A 7 3.75 -5.01 8.38
N VAL A 8 3.36 -5.00 7.10
CA VAL A 8 2.95 -3.79 6.38
C VAL A 8 1.50 -3.94 5.94
N GLY A 9 0.63 -3.03 6.37
CA GLY A 9 -0.76 -2.97 5.96
C GLY A 9 -0.92 -1.97 4.81
N ILE A 10 -1.59 -2.35 3.73
CA ILE A 10 -1.79 -1.53 2.53
C ILE A 10 -3.29 -1.45 2.22
N ALA A 11 -3.95 -0.42 2.77
CA ALA A 11 -5.37 -0.17 2.55
C ALA A 11 -5.59 0.66 1.29
N GLY A 12 -6.78 0.57 0.72
CA GLY A 12 -7.24 1.50 -0.32
C GLY A 12 -8.35 0.91 -1.16
N ASP A 13 -8.98 1.74 -1.97
CA ASP A 13 -10.11 1.32 -2.81
C ASP A 13 -9.72 0.27 -3.87
N SER A 14 -10.71 -0.49 -4.33
CA SER A 14 -10.57 -1.37 -5.49
C SER A 14 -10.13 -0.57 -6.72
N GLY A 15 -9.16 -1.09 -7.47
CA GLY A 15 -8.66 -0.42 -8.67
C GLY A 15 -7.72 0.76 -8.42
N ALA A 16 -7.37 1.07 -7.17
CA ALA A 16 -6.33 2.07 -6.86
C ALA A 16 -4.92 1.63 -7.30
N GLY A 17 -4.72 0.38 -7.72
CA GLY A 17 -3.40 -0.11 -8.16
C GLY A 17 -2.56 -0.77 -7.06
N LYS A 18 -3.16 -1.11 -5.92
CA LYS A 18 -2.50 -1.75 -4.77
C LYS A 18 -1.74 -3.03 -5.14
N SER A 19 -2.36 -3.95 -5.87
CA SER A 19 -1.70 -5.22 -6.23
C SER A 19 -0.48 -4.99 -7.13
N THR A 20 -0.52 -3.99 -8.02
CA THR A 20 0.65 -3.57 -8.81
C THR A 20 1.74 -2.98 -7.92
N PHE A 21 1.36 -2.14 -6.95
CA PHE A 21 2.27 -1.56 -5.97
C PHE A 21 2.93 -2.62 -5.08
N VAL A 22 2.16 -3.58 -4.57
CA VAL A 22 2.65 -4.72 -3.77
C VAL A 22 3.60 -5.60 -4.58
N ARG A 23 3.25 -5.94 -5.83
CA ARG A 23 4.12 -6.71 -6.71
C ARG A 23 5.46 -6.00 -6.93
N LYS A 24 5.44 -4.68 -7.15
CA LYS A 24 6.68 -3.89 -7.28
C LYS A 24 7.51 -3.85 -6.01
N LEU A 25 6.87 -3.72 -4.84
CA LEU A 25 7.58 -3.84 -3.56
C LEU A 25 8.20 -5.24 -3.40
N GLN A 26 7.49 -6.29 -3.79
CA GLN A 26 7.98 -7.66 -3.73
C GLN A 26 9.21 -7.87 -4.64
N GLU A 27 9.17 -7.37 -5.87
CA GLU A 27 10.30 -7.38 -6.81
C GLU A 27 11.54 -6.69 -6.20
N LEU A 28 11.35 -5.52 -5.55
CA LEU A 28 12.44 -4.73 -4.98
C LEU A 28 12.97 -5.28 -3.65
N LEU A 29 12.13 -5.91 -2.83
CA LEU A 29 12.54 -6.51 -1.56
C LEU A 29 13.15 -7.90 -1.72
N GLY A 30 12.80 -8.59 -2.82
CA GLY A 30 13.13 -9.99 -3.08
C GLY A 30 11.94 -10.90 -2.79
N HIS A 31 11.48 -11.67 -3.78
CA HIS A 31 10.30 -12.54 -3.67
C HIS A 31 10.41 -13.53 -2.52
N GLU A 32 11.62 -14.04 -2.25
CA GLU A 32 11.91 -14.98 -1.17
C GLU A 32 11.86 -14.36 0.22
N ARG A 33 11.83 -13.03 0.34
CA ARG A 33 11.77 -12.30 1.61
C ARG A 33 10.37 -11.79 1.95
N VAL A 34 9.39 -11.99 1.05
CA VAL A 34 8.08 -11.36 1.13
C VAL A 34 6.97 -12.40 1.02
N SER A 35 6.05 -12.38 1.98
CA SER A 35 4.74 -13.03 1.86
C SER A 35 3.66 -11.98 1.65
N VAL A 36 2.65 -12.31 0.83
CA VAL A 36 1.54 -11.41 0.51
C VAL A 36 0.21 -12.02 0.98
N ILE A 37 -0.56 -11.24 1.74
CA ILE A 37 -1.92 -11.56 2.14
C ILE A 37 -2.88 -10.63 1.40
N GLU A 38 -3.65 -11.19 0.49
CA GLU A 38 -4.72 -10.48 -0.23
C GLU A 38 -6.02 -10.67 0.57
N LEU A 39 -6.61 -9.56 1.00
CA LEU A 39 -7.80 -9.60 1.86
C LEU A 39 -9.07 -10.04 1.15
N ASP A 40 -9.09 -9.98 -0.19
CA ASP A 40 -10.25 -10.41 -0.98
C ASP A 40 -10.51 -11.91 -0.79
N GLY A 41 -9.47 -12.71 -0.47
CA GLY A 41 -9.61 -14.10 -0.05
C GLY A 41 -10.45 -14.28 1.23
N TYR A 42 -10.55 -13.26 2.07
CA TYR A 42 -11.34 -13.29 3.30
C TYR A 42 -12.74 -12.74 3.11
N HIS A 43 -13.27 -12.66 1.88
CA HIS A 43 -14.71 -12.45 1.72
C HIS A 43 -15.51 -13.56 2.42
N SER A 44 -16.62 -13.20 3.07
CA SER A 44 -17.56 -14.18 3.66
C SER A 44 -18.62 -14.63 2.67
N LEU A 45 -18.80 -13.87 1.58
CA LEU A 45 -19.83 -14.08 0.57
C LEU A 45 -19.19 -13.95 -0.80
N ASN A 46 -19.52 -14.85 -1.73
CA ASN A 46 -19.08 -14.74 -3.12
C ASN A 46 -19.84 -13.63 -3.88
N ARG A 47 -19.51 -13.41 -5.16
CA ARG A 47 -20.12 -12.33 -5.95
C ARG A 47 -21.64 -12.44 -6.06
N GLN A 48 -22.16 -13.66 -6.23
CA GLN A 48 -23.59 -13.89 -6.40
C GLN A 48 -24.34 -13.70 -5.08
N GLU A 49 -23.81 -14.25 -3.98
CA GLU A 49 -24.37 -14.11 -2.63
C GLU A 49 -24.44 -12.65 -2.19
N ARG A 50 -23.37 -11.86 -2.42
CA ARG A 50 -23.38 -10.41 -2.14
C ARG A 50 -24.49 -9.68 -2.89
N LYS A 51 -24.76 -10.07 -4.14
CA LYS A 51 -25.84 -9.50 -4.96
C LYS A 51 -27.22 -9.85 -4.41
N LEU A 52 -27.42 -11.07 -3.92
CA LEU A 52 -28.68 -11.52 -3.30
C LEU A 52 -28.97 -10.76 -1.99
N VAL A 53 -27.94 -10.53 -1.17
CA VAL A 53 -28.06 -9.81 0.12
C VAL A 53 -28.09 -8.29 -0.07
N GLY A 54 -27.67 -7.79 -1.24
CA GLY A 54 -27.68 -6.37 -1.56
C GLY A 54 -26.57 -5.56 -0.88
N ILE A 55 -25.41 -6.17 -0.62
CA ILE A 55 -24.25 -5.50 -0.03
C ILE A 55 -23.04 -5.55 -0.98
N THR A 56 -22.16 -4.56 -0.88
CA THR A 56 -20.91 -4.52 -1.65
C THR A 56 -19.78 -5.25 -0.90
N PRO A 57 -18.69 -5.65 -1.57
CA PRO A 57 -17.51 -6.20 -0.89
C PRO A 57 -16.85 -5.21 0.08
N LEU A 58 -17.17 -3.91 -0.01
CA LEU A 58 -16.66 -2.87 0.88
C LEU A 58 -17.28 -2.98 2.27
N HIS A 59 -18.51 -3.50 2.38
CA HIS A 59 -19.20 -3.64 3.67
C HIS A 59 -18.49 -4.68 4.55
N HIS A 60 -18.25 -4.36 5.83
CA HIS A 60 -17.52 -5.28 6.75
C HIS A 60 -18.17 -6.66 6.86
N ARG A 61 -19.50 -6.75 6.92
CA ARG A 61 -20.28 -8.01 6.87
C ARG A 61 -20.01 -8.91 5.65
N ALA A 62 -19.49 -8.37 4.55
CA ALA A 62 -19.09 -9.17 3.39
C ALA A 62 -17.71 -9.83 3.56
N ASN A 63 -17.05 -9.64 4.71
CA ASN A 63 -15.67 -10.05 4.97
C ASN A 63 -15.54 -10.77 6.32
N ASN A 64 -14.79 -11.86 6.33
CA ASN A 64 -14.41 -12.62 7.52
C ASN A 64 -13.18 -11.99 8.16
N LEU A 65 -13.37 -10.79 8.70
CA LEU A 65 -12.30 -10.00 9.33
C LEU A 65 -11.76 -10.67 10.61
N GLY A 66 -12.55 -11.52 11.26
CA GLY A 66 -12.11 -12.32 12.40
C GLY A 66 -11.04 -13.34 12.02
N LEU A 67 -11.30 -14.15 10.97
CA LEU A 67 -10.32 -15.10 10.44
C LEU A 67 -9.05 -14.39 9.95
N PHE A 68 -9.20 -13.24 9.30
CA PHE A 68 -8.06 -12.42 8.89
C PHE A 68 -7.20 -12.00 10.09
N ILE A 69 -7.80 -11.47 11.16
CA ILE A 69 -7.08 -11.04 12.36
C ILE A 69 -6.35 -12.23 13.01
N GLU A 70 -6.99 -13.40 13.09
CA GLU A 70 -6.35 -14.63 13.58
C GLU A 70 -5.12 -14.97 12.74
N HIS A 71 -5.27 -15.00 11.40
CA HIS A 71 -4.16 -15.31 10.50
C HIS A 71 -3.03 -14.29 10.61
N LEU A 72 -3.34 -13.01 10.77
CA LEU A 72 -2.36 -11.95 10.95
C LEU A 72 -1.54 -12.15 12.24
N TYR A 73 -2.21 -12.52 13.34
CA TYR A 73 -1.56 -12.82 14.62
C TYR A 73 -0.63 -14.06 14.52
N ARG A 74 -1.11 -15.13 13.89
CA ARG A 74 -0.34 -16.38 13.71
C ARG A 74 0.90 -16.16 12.84
N LEU A 75 0.74 -15.43 11.74
CA LEU A 75 1.84 -15.04 10.88
C LEU A 75 2.89 -14.20 11.60
N ARG A 76 2.45 -13.21 12.40
CA ARG A 76 3.35 -12.42 13.25
C ARG A 76 4.12 -13.30 14.24
N SER A 77 3.47 -14.32 14.78
CA SER A 77 4.05 -15.30 15.72
C SER A 77 4.94 -16.35 15.04
N GLY A 78 5.14 -16.28 13.72
CA GLY A 78 6.00 -17.20 12.98
C GLY A 78 5.35 -18.53 12.60
N GLU A 79 4.02 -18.62 12.67
CA GLU A 79 3.23 -19.74 12.19
C GLU A 79 2.74 -19.51 10.75
N ARG A 80 2.69 -20.59 9.97
CA ARG A 80 2.05 -20.57 8.66
C ARG A 80 0.54 -20.63 8.78
N VAL A 81 -0.16 -20.06 7.80
CA VAL A 81 -1.63 -20.05 7.74
C VAL A 81 -2.11 -20.58 6.39
N LEU A 82 -3.32 -21.14 6.38
CA LEU A 82 -3.98 -21.59 5.16
C LEU A 82 -4.92 -20.48 4.69
N ARG A 83 -4.42 -19.59 3.84
CA ARG A 83 -5.14 -18.39 3.38
C ARG A 83 -6.20 -18.79 2.35
N PRO A 84 -7.48 -18.44 2.54
CA PRO A 84 -8.48 -18.65 1.50
C PRO A 84 -8.17 -17.78 0.26
N VAL A 85 -8.65 -18.20 -0.90
CA VAL A 85 -8.41 -17.51 -2.17
C VAL A 85 -9.75 -17.17 -2.80
N TYR A 86 -9.87 -15.94 -3.27
CA TYR A 86 -11.02 -15.47 -4.02
C TYR A 86 -10.62 -15.28 -5.48
N ASP A 87 -11.28 -16.00 -6.37
CA ASP A 87 -11.04 -15.93 -7.80
C ASP A 87 -11.88 -14.80 -8.41
N HIS A 88 -11.19 -13.80 -8.97
CA HIS A 88 -11.83 -12.63 -9.58
C HIS A 88 -12.49 -12.93 -10.93
N GLU A 89 -12.08 -13.99 -11.63
CA GLU A 89 -12.67 -14.40 -12.91
C GLU A 89 -14.05 -15.00 -12.66
N THR A 90 -14.11 -16.05 -11.85
CA THR A 90 -15.35 -16.75 -11.51
C THR A 90 -16.21 -15.94 -10.52
N GLY A 91 -15.58 -15.16 -9.66
CA GLY A 91 -16.25 -14.44 -8.58
C GLY A 91 -16.63 -15.35 -7.40
N ASP A 92 -15.91 -16.46 -7.23
CA ASP A 92 -16.12 -17.47 -6.20
C ASP A 92 -14.81 -17.82 -5.47
N PHE A 93 -14.90 -18.65 -4.44
CA PHE A 93 -13.74 -19.12 -3.69
C PHE A 93 -13.05 -20.28 -4.38
N SER A 94 -11.72 -20.30 -4.33
CA SER A 94 -10.89 -21.40 -4.84
C SER A 94 -10.09 -22.05 -3.71
N ASP A 95 -9.30 -23.08 -4.05
CA ASP A 95 -8.52 -23.82 -3.07
C ASP A 95 -7.59 -22.89 -2.28
N PRO A 96 -7.55 -23.02 -0.94
CA PRO A 96 -6.74 -22.15 -0.12
C PRO A 96 -5.24 -22.46 -0.29
N VAL A 97 -4.40 -21.47 -0.03
CA VAL A 97 -2.95 -21.56 -0.21
C VAL A 97 -2.20 -21.38 1.10
N TRP A 98 -1.14 -22.16 1.30
CA TRP A 98 -0.26 -21.98 2.44
C TRP A 98 0.55 -20.69 2.31
N VAL A 99 0.53 -19.87 3.36
CA VAL A 99 1.37 -18.69 3.48
C VAL A 99 2.32 -18.89 4.65
N GLU A 100 3.61 -18.93 4.34
CA GLU A 100 4.68 -18.99 5.34
C GLU A 100 5.04 -17.58 5.82
N PRO A 101 5.43 -17.39 7.08
CA PRO A 101 5.98 -16.12 7.54
C PRO A 101 7.35 -15.89 6.88
N ARG A 102 7.55 -14.68 6.36
CA ARG A 102 8.78 -14.22 5.70
C ARG A 102 9.23 -12.91 6.36
N PRO A 103 10.49 -12.46 6.18
CA PRO A 103 10.97 -11.21 6.76
C PRO A 103 10.03 -10.01 6.60
N PHE A 104 9.33 -9.93 5.46
CA PHE A 104 8.24 -8.98 5.24
C PHE A 104 6.93 -9.71 4.99
N ILE A 105 5.85 -9.20 5.57
CA ILE A 105 4.48 -9.63 5.30
C ILE A 105 3.70 -8.40 4.85
N LEU A 106 3.32 -8.39 3.57
CA LEU A 106 2.52 -7.33 2.98
C LEU A 106 1.06 -7.78 2.97
N VAL A 107 0.20 -7.04 3.67
CA VAL A 107 -1.24 -7.30 3.70
C VAL A 107 -1.93 -6.22 2.89
N GLU A 108 -2.55 -6.59 1.77
CA GLU A 108 -3.25 -5.64 0.92
C GLU A 108 -4.75 -5.93 0.80
N GLY A 109 -5.53 -4.86 0.68
CA GLY A 109 -6.94 -4.97 0.34
C GLY A 109 -7.76 -3.82 0.88
N LEU A 110 -9.06 -4.07 1.05
CA LEU A 110 -10.01 -3.05 1.46
C LEU A 110 -9.92 -2.70 2.95
N HIS A 111 -9.58 -3.67 3.82
CA HIS A 111 -9.75 -3.52 5.28
C HIS A 111 -8.56 -3.95 6.16
N PRO A 112 -7.28 -3.80 5.76
CA PRO A 112 -6.17 -4.36 6.53
C PRO A 112 -6.08 -3.83 7.96
N PHE A 113 -6.44 -2.57 8.19
CA PHE A 113 -6.36 -1.94 9.51
C PHE A 113 -7.65 -1.20 9.87
N CYS A 114 -8.80 -1.77 9.51
CA CYS A 114 -10.13 -1.22 9.84
C CYS A 114 -10.47 -1.26 11.34
N PHE A 115 -9.93 -2.25 12.06
CA PHE A 115 -10.06 -2.37 13.51
C PHE A 115 -8.74 -2.04 14.19
N LYS A 116 -8.82 -1.36 15.34
CA LYS A 116 -7.64 -1.00 16.13
C LYS A 116 -6.75 -2.21 16.46
N VAL A 117 -7.34 -3.35 16.80
CA VAL A 117 -6.59 -4.59 17.08
C VAL A 117 -5.73 -5.04 15.90
N ALA A 118 -6.22 -4.87 14.66
CA ALA A 118 -5.43 -5.15 13.47
C ALA A 118 -4.40 -4.05 13.21
N ALA A 119 -4.81 -2.78 13.35
CA ALA A 119 -3.95 -1.62 13.13
C ALA A 119 -2.69 -1.63 14.04
N ASP A 120 -2.85 -2.02 15.30
CA ASP A 120 -1.77 -2.09 16.28
C ASP A 120 -0.77 -3.24 15.97
N MET A 121 -1.12 -4.19 15.10
CA MET A 121 -0.23 -5.28 14.70
C MET A 121 0.77 -4.91 13.59
N TYR A 122 0.57 -3.79 12.90
CA TYR A 122 1.43 -3.38 11.79
C TYR A 122 2.58 -2.48 12.23
N ASP A 123 3.74 -2.69 11.62
CA ASP A 123 4.91 -1.82 11.72
C ASP A 123 4.78 -0.58 10.82
N LEU A 124 4.07 -0.73 9.69
CA LEU A 124 3.78 0.36 8.78
C LEU A 124 2.39 0.20 8.16
N LYS A 125 1.56 1.24 8.24
CA LYS A 125 0.23 1.31 7.63
C LYS A 125 0.22 2.33 6.51
N ILE A 126 0.01 1.85 5.29
CA ILE A 126 -0.03 2.66 4.07
C ILE A 126 -1.48 2.71 3.59
N TYR A 127 -2.03 3.91 3.44
CA TYR A 127 -3.24 4.11 2.67
C TYR A 127 -2.84 4.50 1.24
N TYR A 128 -3.08 3.61 0.29
CA TYR A 128 -2.70 3.76 -1.10
C TYR A 128 -3.91 4.17 -1.93
N ASP A 129 -3.86 5.37 -2.49
CA ASP A 129 -4.94 5.97 -3.26
C ASP A 129 -4.47 6.44 -4.64
N THR A 130 -5.44 6.72 -5.49
CA THR A 130 -5.22 7.27 -6.82
C THR A 130 -6.31 8.27 -7.11
N HIS A 131 -5.91 9.43 -7.63
CA HIS A 131 -6.81 10.52 -7.97
C HIS A 131 -7.95 10.03 -8.86
N GLN A 132 -9.15 10.56 -8.64
CA GLN A 132 -10.36 10.08 -9.30
C GLN A 132 -10.25 10.14 -10.83
N GLU A 133 -9.63 11.18 -11.37
CA GLU A 133 -9.40 11.32 -12.81
C GLU A 133 -8.54 10.18 -13.38
N LEU A 134 -7.49 9.75 -12.68
CA LEU A 134 -6.68 8.60 -13.07
C LEU A 134 -7.48 7.30 -13.01
N LYS A 135 -8.27 7.10 -11.93
CA LYS A 135 -9.14 5.92 -11.79
C LYS A 135 -10.16 5.84 -12.93
N ILE A 136 -10.79 6.98 -13.27
CA ILE A 136 -11.73 7.07 -14.40
C ILE A 136 -11.01 6.80 -15.71
N HIS A 137 -9.86 7.43 -15.96
CA HIS A 137 -9.08 7.24 -17.17
C HIS A 137 -8.69 5.77 -17.36
N TRP A 138 -8.10 5.12 -16.36
CA TRP A 138 -7.74 3.70 -16.42
C TRP A 138 -8.93 2.78 -16.59
N LYS A 139 -10.06 3.10 -15.95
CA LYS A 139 -11.28 2.29 -16.09
C LYS A 139 -11.88 2.42 -17.48
N ILE A 140 -11.95 3.63 -18.04
CA ILE A 140 -12.37 3.85 -19.43
C ILE A 140 -11.42 3.12 -20.39
N SER A 141 -10.10 3.28 -20.28
CA SER A 141 -9.13 2.61 -21.17
C SER A 141 -9.23 1.09 -21.11
N ARG A 142 -9.49 0.52 -19.93
CA ARG A 142 -9.65 -0.93 -19.74
C ARG A 142 -10.99 -1.47 -20.24
N ASP A 143 -12.08 -0.75 -20.00
CA ASP A 143 -13.43 -1.24 -20.29
C ASP A 143 -13.89 -0.90 -21.72
N ALA A 144 -13.41 0.23 -22.29
CA ALA A 144 -13.66 0.61 -23.68
C ALA A 144 -12.98 -0.33 -24.68
N SER A 145 -11.91 -1.03 -24.28
CA SER A 145 -11.22 -2.00 -25.13
C SER A 145 -11.88 -3.40 -25.14
N VAL A 146 -12.80 -3.71 -24.21
CA VAL A 146 -13.29 -5.09 -24.05
C VAL A 146 -14.83 -5.24 -24.01
N ARG A 147 -15.62 -4.25 -23.57
CA ARG A 147 -17.07 -4.50 -23.30
C ARG A 147 -18.08 -3.39 -23.62
N GLY A 148 -17.70 -2.30 -24.32
CA GLY A 148 -18.69 -1.30 -24.79
C GLY A 148 -19.43 -0.55 -23.68
N TYR A 149 -18.84 -0.42 -22.49
CA TYR A 149 -19.39 0.38 -21.40
C TYR A 149 -19.38 1.88 -21.76
N THR A 150 -20.45 2.60 -21.41
CA THR A 150 -20.48 4.07 -21.58
C THR A 150 -19.85 4.77 -20.37
N VAL A 151 -19.31 5.97 -20.56
CA VAL A 151 -18.71 6.79 -19.50
C VAL A 151 -19.72 7.02 -18.35
N GLU A 152 -20.99 7.18 -18.67
CA GLU A 152 -22.07 7.38 -17.70
C GLU A 152 -22.26 6.16 -16.80
N GLN A 153 -22.14 4.94 -17.34
CA GLN A 153 -22.23 3.70 -16.56
C GLN A 153 -21.05 3.60 -15.57
N VAL A 154 -19.85 3.94 -16.02
CA VAL A 154 -18.64 3.98 -15.17
C VAL A 154 -18.80 4.98 -14.03
N VAL A 155 -19.26 6.20 -14.33
CA VAL A 155 -19.47 7.26 -13.32
C VAL A 155 -20.58 6.86 -12.33
N LYS A 156 -21.66 6.24 -12.81
CA LYS A 156 -22.76 5.78 -11.95
C LYS A 156 -22.29 4.72 -10.95
N GLU A 157 -21.49 3.75 -11.39
CA GLU A 157 -20.93 2.73 -10.51
C GLU A 157 -19.99 3.33 -9.46
N ILE A 158 -19.14 4.30 -9.85
CA ILE A 158 -18.25 5.02 -8.91
C ILE A 158 -19.08 5.74 -7.83
N ARG A 159 -20.13 6.46 -8.22
CA ARG A 159 -21.02 7.16 -7.27
C ARG A 159 -21.72 6.21 -6.32
N GLN A 160 -22.17 5.04 -6.80
CA GLN A 160 -22.85 4.05 -5.96
C GLN A 160 -21.95 3.49 -4.86
N ARG A 161 -20.64 3.33 -5.13
CA ARG A 161 -19.68 2.83 -4.14
C ARG A 161 -19.17 3.91 -3.19
N GLN A 162 -19.35 5.18 -3.52
CA GLN A 162 -18.77 6.30 -2.78
C GLN A 162 -19.29 6.42 -1.34
N TRP A 163 -20.54 6.00 -1.08
CA TRP A 163 -21.06 5.93 0.28
C TRP A 163 -20.35 4.83 1.08
N ASP A 164 -20.24 3.62 0.52
CA ASP A 164 -19.56 2.50 1.19
C ASP A 164 -18.07 2.77 1.41
N ILE A 165 -17.38 3.40 0.45
CA ILE A 165 -15.96 3.77 0.59
C ILE A 165 -15.77 4.68 1.81
N ARG A 166 -16.58 5.75 1.92
CA ARG A 166 -16.53 6.70 3.03
C ARG A 166 -16.82 6.07 4.39
N ASN A 167 -17.70 5.07 4.44
CA ASN A 167 -18.13 4.46 5.69
C ASN A 167 -17.30 3.23 6.10
N PHE A 168 -16.74 2.49 5.15
CA PHE A 168 -16.10 1.21 5.43
C PHE A 168 -14.60 1.13 5.09
N VAL A 169 -14.09 2.00 4.21
CA VAL A 169 -12.68 1.98 3.77
C VAL A 169 -11.91 3.20 4.28
N GLU A 170 -12.37 4.41 3.98
CA GLU A 170 -11.71 5.68 4.36
C GLU A 170 -11.47 5.89 5.86
N PRO A 171 -12.29 5.37 6.81
CA PRO A 171 -12.00 5.53 8.23
C PRO A 171 -10.62 5.02 8.64
N GLN A 172 -10.02 4.11 7.85
CA GLN A 172 -8.66 3.62 8.04
C GLN A 172 -7.58 4.71 7.88
N LEU A 173 -7.87 5.82 7.20
CA LEU A 173 -6.95 6.97 7.09
C LEU A 173 -6.52 7.50 8.46
N ALA A 174 -7.37 7.37 9.48
CA ALA A 174 -7.03 7.77 10.86
C ALA A 174 -5.85 6.97 11.45
N TYR A 175 -5.65 5.74 10.97
CA TYR A 175 -4.54 4.87 11.40
C TYR A 175 -3.33 4.93 10.45
N ALA A 176 -3.46 5.46 9.23
CA ALA A 176 -2.43 5.34 8.19
C ALA A 176 -1.17 6.17 8.49
N ASP A 177 -0.03 5.52 8.66
CA ASP A 177 1.28 6.15 8.88
C ASP A 177 1.81 6.87 7.64
N LEU A 178 1.43 6.37 6.45
CA LEU A 178 1.71 7.01 5.16
C LEU A 178 0.44 7.01 4.30
N VAL A 179 0.22 8.09 3.57
CA VAL A 179 -0.77 8.14 2.49
C VAL A 179 -0.04 8.38 1.18
N ILE A 180 -0.14 7.44 0.25
CA ILE A 180 0.47 7.54 -1.07
C ILE A 180 -0.64 7.76 -2.08
N CYS A 181 -0.57 8.85 -2.84
CA CYS A 181 -1.58 9.19 -3.83
C CYS A 181 -0.93 9.45 -5.19
N LEU A 182 -1.33 8.67 -6.19
CA LEU A 182 -1.01 8.95 -7.59
C LEU A 182 -1.98 9.99 -8.14
N TYR A 183 -1.49 10.99 -8.86
CA TYR A 183 -2.33 12.03 -9.45
C TYR A 183 -1.86 12.45 -10.84
N PRO A 184 -2.77 12.89 -11.72
CA PRO A 184 -2.37 13.39 -13.02
C PRO A 184 -1.67 14.73 -12.85
N VAL A 185 -0.56 14.92 -13.56
CA VAL A 185 0.11 16.20 -13.67
C VAL A 185 0.01 16.67 -15.11
N ALA A 186 -0.55 17.87 -15.30
CA ALA A 186 -0.66 18.48 -16.61
C ALA A 186 0.66 19.18 -16.95
N ALA A 187 1.46 18.60 -17.85
CA ALA A 187 2.59 19.32 -18.46
C ALA A 187 2.54 19.19 -19.99
N ASN A 188 2.57 20.32 -20.68
CA ASN A 188 2.86 20.44 -22.12
C ASN A 188 2.22 19.35 -23.00
N SER A 189 0.90 19.16 -22.85
CA SER A 189 0.10 18.23 -23.68
C SER A 189 0.36 16.73 -23.47
N ALA A 190 1.24 16.33 -22.54
CA ALA A 190 1.51 14.94 -22.19
C ALA A 190 0.99 14.61 -20.79
N PHE A 191 0.29 13.48 -20.67
CA PHE A 191 -0.22 12.97 -19.41
C PHE A 191 0.89 12.21 -18.67
N HIS A 192 1.34 12.73 -17.53
CA HIS A 192 2.27 12.02 -16.65
C HIS A 192 1.70 11.90 -15.23
N ILE A 193 2.20 10.91 -14.48
CA ILE A 193 1.70 10.55 -13.16
C ILE A 193 2.65 11.11 -12.10
N GLY A 194 2.14 12.06 -11.32
CA GLY A 194 2.80 12.54 -10.10
C GLY A 194 2.46 11.65 -8.90
N VAL A 195 3.28 11.78 -7.86
CA VAL A 195 3.12 11.04 -6.60
C VAL A 195 3.16 12.01 -5.42
N LYS A 196 2.13 11.98 -4.58
CA LYS A 196 2.13 12.60 -3.25
C LYS A 196 2.38 11.53 -2.20
N VAL A 197 3.37 11.74 -1.35
CA VAL A 197 3.59 10.98 -0.12
C VAL A 197 3.25 11.90 1.04
N LYS A 198 2.24 11.53 1.82
CA LYS A 198 1.81 12.27 3.01
C LYS A 198 2.19 11.49 4.26
N GLU A 199 2.78 12.18 5.23
CA GLU A 199 3.20 11.60 6.50
C GLU A 199 2.87 12.53 7.67
N PRO A 200 2.70 12.02 8.91
CA PRO A 200 2.43 12.87 10.06
C PRO A 200 3.60 13.81 10.36
N VAL A 201 3.31 15.09 10.64
CA VAL A 201 4.33 16.08 11.00
C VAL A 201 5.16 15.65 12.22
N ALA A 202 4.52 15.05 13.22
CA ALA A 202 5.17 14.60 14.45
C ALA A 202 6.18 13.45 14.22
N HIS A 203 5.97 12.62 13.21
CA HIS A 203 6.73 11.38 12.97
C HIS A 203 7.09 11.25 11.50
N SER A 204 7.80 12.27 10.99
CA SER A 204 8.32 12.26 9.62
C SER A 204 9.45 11.26 9.47
N TRP A 205 9.29 10.36 8.50
CA TRP A 205 10.27 9.35 8.12
C TRP A 205 11.29 9.91 7.14
N PHE A 206 10.87 10.87 6.29
CA PHE A 206 11.72 11.42 5.23
C PHE A 206 12.32 12.78 5.56
N LYS A 207 12.56 13.11 6.85
CA LYS A 207 13.09 14.42 7.31
C LYS A 207 14.29 14.94 6.50
N PHE A 208 15.18 14.04 6.07
CA PHE A 208 16.34 14.40 5.25
C PHE A 208 15.94 14.99 3.88
N LEU A 209 14.83 14.54 3.28
CA LEU A 209 14.28 15.11 2.05
C LEU A 209 13.62 16.45 2.30
N HIS A 210 12.98 16.65 3.46
CA HIS A 210 12.32 17.92 3.77
C HIS A 210 13.28 19.09 3.65
N GLN A 211 14.50 18.99 4.17
CA GLN A 211 15.51 20.04 4.02
C GLN A 211 15.90 20.30 2.56
N LYS A 212 15.94 19.25 1.74
CA LYS A 212 16.33 19.31 0.31
C LYS A 212 15.19 19.82 -0.58
N VAL A 213 13.93 19.60 -0.19
CA VAL A 213 12.72 19.97 -0.96
C VAL A 213 12.03 21.24 -0.41
N ALA A 214 12.39 21.66 0.81
CA ALA A 214 11.79 22.82 1.52
C ALA A 214 11.90 24.15 0.76
N ALA A 215 12.82 24.28 -0.20
CA ALA A 215 12.92 25.48 -1.04
C ALA A 215 11.61 25.82 -1.80
N LYS A 216 10.75 24.81 -2.04
CA LYS A 216 9.41 25.00 -2.66
C LYS A 216 8.26 25.18 -1.64
N GLY A 217 8.56 25.14 -0.34
CA GLY A 217 7.57 25.18 0.74
C GLY A 217 6.93 23.81 0.99
N LEU A 218 6.89 23.39 2.25
CA LEU A 218 6.22 22.15 2.65
C LEU A 218 4.72 22.36 2.80
N VAL A 219 3.95 21.71 1.93
CA VAL A 219 2.50 21.74 1.97
C VAL A 219 2.01 20.84 3.10
N ARG A 220 0.96 21.28 3.79
CA ARG A 220 0.28 20.51 4.84
C ARG A 220 -1.18 20.30 4.47
N GLU A 221 -1.70 19.11 4.76
CA GLU A 221 -3.08 18.72 4.49
C GLU A 221 -3.66 18.00 5.71
N TRP A 222 -4.96 18.16 5.93
CA TRP A 222 -5.68 17.43 6.98
C TRP A 222 -6.18 16.09 6.44
N VAL A 223 -5.71 14.98 7.00
CA VAL A 223 -6.06 13.63 6.53
C VAL A 223 -6.32 12.73 7.73
N GLY A 224 -7.46 12.02 7.73
CA GLY A 224 -7.79 11.07 8.81
C GLY A 224 -7.89 11.72 10.20
N GLY A 225 -8.24 13.00 10.28
CA GLY A 225 -8.34 13.71 11.56
C GLY A 225 -7.02 14.25 12.11
N ARG A 226 -5.95 14.28 11.31
CA ARG A 226 -4.65 14.85 11.72
C ARG A 226 -3.95 15.61 10.59
N GLU A 227 -3.03 16.50 10.97
CA GLU A 227 -2.18 17.22 10.03
C GLU A 227 -1.09 16.29 9.48
N MET A 228 -1.01 16.20 8.16
CA MET A 228 0.05 15.51 7.42
C MET A 228 0.83 16.53 6.61
N GLN A 229 2.14 16.35 6.52
CA GLN A 229 2.98 17.06 5.56
C GLN A 229 3.06 16.28 4.25
N VAL A 230 3.17 16.99 3.14
CA VAL A 230 3.08 16.44 1.79
C VAL A 230 4.39 16.63 1.03
N LEU A 231 4.95 15.52 0.57
CA LEU A 231 6.04 15.47 -0.40
C LEU A 231 5.45 15.15 -1.78
N SER A 232 5.56 16.10 -2.72
CA SER A 232 5.07 15.94 -4.09
C SER A 232 6.24 15.73 -5.05
N PHE A 233 6.14 14.66 -5.84
CA PHE A 233 7.08 14.34 -6.91
C PHE A 233 6.31 14.34 -8.24
N GLU A 234 6.64 15.28 -9.13
CA GLU A 234 5.88 15.49 -10.36
C GLU A 234 6.71 15.17 -11.60
N GLU A 235 8.01 15.42 -11.56
CA GLU A 235 8.89 15.30 -12.72
C GLU A 235 9.84 14.11 -12.60
N GLU A 236 10.25 13.57 -13.74
CA GLU A 236 11.37 12.64 -13.80
C GLU A 236 12.67 13.36 -13.46
N MET A 237 13.54 12.71 -12.69
CA MET A 237 14.83 13.27 -12.28
C MET A 237 15.97 12.42 -12.86
N PRO A 238 17.11 13.02 -13.25
CA PRO A 238 18.32 12.26 -13.54
C PRO A 238 18.72 11.39 -12.34
N CYS A 239 19.22 10.17 -12.59
CA CYS A 239 19.59 9.22 -11.53
C CYS A 239 20.61 9.82 -10.55
N GLU A 240 21.62 10.54 -11.07
CA GLU A 240 22.64 11.24 -10.26
C GLU A 240 22.04 12.26 -9.27
N VAL A 241 20.96 12.94 -9.65
CA VAL A 241 20.26 13.89 -8.75
C VAL A 241 19.56 13.11 -7.64
N VAL A 242 18.95 11.98 -7.96
CA VAL A 242 18.28 11.12 -6.96
C VAL A 242 19.31 10.48 -6.01
N GLU A 243 20.45 10.04 -6.52
CA GLU A 243 21.56 9.54 -5.69
C GLU A 243 22.02 10.59 -4.68
N GLU A 244 22.20 11.83 -5.13
CA GLU A 244 22.54 12.96 -4.24
C GLU A 244 21.42 13.23 -3.23
N MET A 245 20.15 13.16 -3.64
CA MET A 245 19.01 13.31 -2.72
C MET A 245 19.00 12.22 -1.65
N LEU A 246 19.31 10.99 -2.02
CA LEU A 246 19.35 9.83 -1.13
C LEU A 246 20.68 9.70 -0.36
N ARG A 247 21.67 10.57 -0.60
CA ARG A 247 22.88 10.62 0.21
C ARG A 247 22.52 10.83 1.68
N GLY A 248 22.87 9.85 2.51
CA GLY A 248 22.53 9.81 3.94
C GLY A 248 21.29 8.95 4.28
N ALA A 249 20.58 8.39 3.30
CA ALA A 249 19.43 7.51 3.50
C ALA A 249 19.82 6.04 3.85
N GLY A 250 21.08 5.81 4.23
CA GLY A 250 21.60 4.52 4.68
C GLY A 250 22.40 3.74 3.63
N PRO A 251 23.10 2.67 4.05
CA PRO A 251 24.13 1.96 3.27
C PRO A 251 23.59 1.15 2.08
N ARG A 252 22.28 1.17 1.83
CA ARG A 252 21.62 0.41 0.74
C ARG A 252 20.88 1.29 -0.26
N ALA A 253 20.90 2.62 -0.08
CA ALA A 253 20.17 3.57 -0.93
C ALA A 253 20.48 3.38 -2.42
N GLU A 254 21.75 3.34 -2.78
CA GLU A 254 22.20 3.15 -4.16
C GLU A 254 21.76 1.80 -4.75
N ALA A 255 21.90 0.71 -4.00
CA ALA A 255 21.52 -0.62 -4.45
C ALA A 255 19.99 -0.80 -4.60
N VAL A 256 19.19 -0.12 -3.76
CA VAL A 256 17.73 -0.09 -3.92
C VAL A 256 17.37 0.76 -5.13
N LEU A 257 17.98 1.95 -5.26
CA LEU A 257 17.74 2.84 -6.39
C LEU A 257 18.09 2.16 -7.71
N ALA A 258 19.25 1.49 -7.82
CA ALA A 258 19.67 0.79 -9.02
C ALA A 258 18.70 -0.34 -9.44
N ARG A 259 18.01 -0.97 -8.48
CA ARG A 259 16.98 -1.98 -8.78
C ARG A 259 15.63 -1.36 -9.17
N ALA A 260 15.31 -0.17 -8.64
CA ALA A 260 14.09 0.54 -8.95
C ALA A 260 14.18 1.35 -10.25
N ALA A 261 15.34 1.95 -10.51
CA ALA A 261 15.65 2.73 -11.69
C ALA A 261 15.87 1.79 -12.88
N GLY A 262 15.05 1.96 -13.93
CA GLY A 262 15.15 1.19 -15.17
C GLY A 262 16.01 1.85 -16.25
N GLY A 263 16.76 2.91 -15.91
CA GLY A 263 17.51 3.73 -16.85
C GLY A 263 18.13 4.96 -16.19
N VAL A 264 18.53 5.94 -17.01
CA VAL A 264 19.26 7.15 -16.59
C VAL A 264 18.36 8.17 -15.89
N LYS A 265 17.04 8.02 -15.99
CA LYS A 265 16.04 8.85 -15.32
C LYS A 265 15.21 8.00 -14.35
N VAL A 266 14.78 8.64 -13.27
CA VAL A 266 13.97 8.06 -12.22
C VAL A 266 12.62 8.79 -12.21
N THR A 267 11.55 8.03 -12.41
CA THR A 267 10.19 8.56 -12.34
C THR A 267 9.77 8.86 -10.88
N PRO A 268 8.79 9.75 -10.66
CA PRO A 268 8.19 9.98 -9.34
C PRO A 268 7.80 8.69 -8.61
N TYR A 269 7.24 7.72 -9.34
CA TYR A 269 6.83 6.43 -8.79
C TYR A 269 8.01 5.56 -8.36
N GLN A 270 9.08 5.50 -9.15
CA GLN A 270 10.31 4.77 -8.79
C GLN A 270 11.01 5.40 -7.58
N LEU A 271 11.03 6.74 -7.49
CA LEU A 271 11.55 7.43 -6.31
C LEU A 271 10.76 7.07 -5.05
N MET A 272 9.41 7.13 -5.12
CA MET A 272 8.55 6.72 -4.00
C MET A 272 8.80 5.26 -3.58
N LEU A 273 8.88 4.33 -4.53
CA LEU A 273 9.18 2.92 -4.23
C LEU A 273 10.54 2.75 -3.56
N THR A 274 11.55 3.48 -4.04
CA THR A 274 12.91 3.46 -3.47
C THR A 274 12.90 3.91 -2.01
N LEU A 275 12.26 5.05 -1.73
CA LEU A 275 12.11 5.59 -0.39
C LEU A 275 11.39 4.62 0.56
N LEU A 276 10.31 4.00 0.08
CA LEU A 276 9.56 3.05 0.87
C LEU A 276 10.37 1.78 1.16
N VAL A 277 11.07 1.23 0.18
CA VAL A 277 11.92 0.05 0.37
C VAL A 277 13.03 0.33 1.38
N LEU A 278 13.66 1.51 1.32
CA LEU A 278 14.65 1.91 2.32
C LEU A 278 14.05 1.92 3.72
N ARG A 279 12.83 2.46 3.87
CA ARG A 279 12.15 2.47 5.17
C ARG A 279 11.78 1.08 5.68
N LEU A 280 11.39 0.17 4.79
CA LEU A 280 11.10 -1.22 5.16
C LEU A 280 12.37 -1.96 5.62
N GLU A 281 13.50 -1.75 4.94
CA GLU A 281 14.78 -2.32 5.36
C GLU A 281 15.24 -1.76 6.72
N GLU A 282 15.00 -0.48 6.98
CA GLU A 282 15.28 0.15 8.28
C GLU A 282 14.42 -0.46 9.39
N LEU A 283 13.10 -0.60 9.19
CA LEU A 283 12.19 -1.28 10.13
C LEU A 283 12.63 -2.72 10.43
N LEU A 284 13.08 -3.44 9.40
CA LEU A 284 13.58 -4.79 9.57
C LEU A 284 14.87 -4.81 10.41
N ALA A 285 15.76 -3.84 10.23
CA ALA A 285 16.98 -3.71 11.04
C ALA A 285 16.66 -3.38 12.50
N GLU A 286 15.79 -2.40 12.75
CA GLU A 286 15.32 -2.02 14.10
C GLU A 286 14.76 -3.23 14.86
N ARG A 287 13.88 -4.02 14.21
CA ARG A 287 13.34 -5.25 14.83
C ARG A 287 14.41 -6.29 15.15
N GLN A 288 15.42 -6.43 14.30
CA GLN A 288 16.51 -7.37 14.55
C GLN A 288 17.39 -6.95 15.73
N GLU A 289 17.54 -5.65 15.97
CA GLU A 289 18.25 -5.12 17.13
C GLU A 289 17.49 -5.31 18.43
N VAL A 290 16.18 -5.03 18.45
CA VAL A 290 15.32 -5.25 19.63
C VAL A 290 15.39 -6.71 20.07
N GLY A 291 15.16 -7.65 19.14
CA GLY A 291 15.25 -9.08 19.43
C GLY A 291 16.67 -9.54 19.79
N ARG A 292 17.72 -8.77 19.47
CA ARG A 292 19.08 -9.03 19.94
C ARG A 292 19.28 -8.57 21.38
N ARG A 293 18.78 -7.38 21.76
CA ARG A 293 18.90 -6.85 23.13
C ARG A 293 18.13 -7.71 24.15
N GLU A 294 16.92 -8.14 23.82
CA GLU A 294 16.12 -9.03 24.69
C GLU A 294 16.83 -10.36 24.94
N ARG A 295 17.55 -10.91 23.95
CA ARG A 295 18.34 -12.14 24.12
C ARG A 295 19.51 -11.99 25.10
N TYR A 296 20.12 -10.81 25.19
CA TYR A 296 21.21 -10.55 26.14
C TYR A 296 20.73 -10.15 27.53
N ALA A 297 19.48 -9.70 27.67
CA ALA A 297 18.90 -9.33 28.97
C ALA A 297 18.38 -10.54 29.77
N VAL A 298 18.19 -11.69 29.13
CA VAL A 298 17.66 -12.93 29.73
C VAL A 298 18.75 -14.01 29.86
N GLY A 299 20.00 -13.69 29.51
CA GLY A 299 21.16 -14.61 29.52
C GLY A 299 22.13 -14.34 30.66
#